data_AF-A0A485KX54-F1
#
_entry.id   AF-A0A485KX54-F1
#
_cell.length_a   1.000
_cell.length_b   1.000
_cell.length_c   1.000
_cell.angle_alpha   90.00
_cell.angle_beta   90.00
_cell.angle_gamma   90.00
#
_symmetry.space_group_name_H-M   'P 1'
#
loop_
_entity.id
_entity.type
_entity.pdbx_description
1 polymer ?
#
loop_
_entity_poly.entity_id
_entity_poly.type
_entity_poly.pdbx_seq_one_letter_code
_entity_poly.pdbx_strand_id
1 'polypeptide(L)'
;MADSTGCNDTNLAANPVYVALNCPKMSIPLAKKPSVHMLSADHRTALVAELNAWKTKFGAKAQAQGLLPPPSNSSSIDEDHLQRWLDNKIAVEEASKNNPHAAFDLNNKFALMTEAEFAAYVQGSFEQGNESQRYLTEASIVASSIDWTTGICMPPVRDQGQCGSCWAFAATGVAEMGHCIATGHLLDLSEQQVTSCSTNGGSQGCDGGFSWYAIDYASQTGLCLDSAWPYLSGTSSNTGTCNNQCTKKTLAIGTSVRVSGENALATALNKQPVSVTVTAGNAVWQHYTGGVVTQCPSVTSDHAVIAVGYDGQSYKLRNSWGAGWGEGGYIRVQRGVGGVGMCNVVGAVSFPQVTAKSPCDIADGHTVTLQADTINYLTHCWDCIPGELFPDSATLHVSDSNSRFVKWKVFNTGTGKLVFQAETGNYLARCSGCTPNSKVTDQAFVHVPDWHGQPWAQWTCVDIGGGKIALQADSGNFLSRCSLCEVGAKVTDTATVHMTTWENAPYAQWKLLDVTP
;
A
#
# COMPACT_ATOMS: atom_id res chain seq x y z
N MET A 1 -28.91 42.20 22.43
CA MET A 1 -27.78 41.29 22.14
C MET A 1 -28.11 40.67 20.79
N ALA A 2 -27.91 41.36 19.67
CA ALA A 2 -26.67 41.48 18.91
C ALA A 2 -26.10 40.11 18.53
N ASP A 3 -26.54 39.58 17.38
CA ASP A 3 -25.71 38.70 16.56
C ASP A 3 -25.86 39.16 15.10
N SER A 4 -24.80 39.79 14.60
CA SER A 4 -24.74 40.51 13.34
C SER A 4 -24.11 39.64 12.26
N THR A 5 -24.93 38.90 11.51
CA THR A 5 -24.50 38.25 10.27
C THR A 5 -24.93 39.13 9.08
N GLY A 6 -24.00 39.94 8.59
CA GLY A 6 -24.22 40.94 7.53
C GLY A 6 -24.31 40.38 6.10
N CYS A 7 -25.23 39.46 5.81
CA CYS A 7 -25.60 39.09 4.43
C CYS A 7 -27.06 39.55 4.19
N ASN A 8 -27.27 40.75 3.62
CA ASN A 8 -28.58 41.26 3.19
C ASN A 8 -28.54 41.59 1.68
N ASP A 9 -29.67 41.43 0.99
CA ASP A 9 -29.85 41.56 -0.47
C ASP A 9 -29.41 42.90 -1.08
N THR A 10 -29.13 43.92 -0.26
CA THR A 10 -28.61 45.22 -0.70
C THR A 10 -27.11 45.23 -1.06
N ASN A 11 -26.36 44.15 -0.79
CA ASN A 11 -24.93 44.03 -1.14
C ASN A 11 -24.66 43.46 -2.55
N LEU A 12 -25.69 43.16 -3.34
CA LEU A 12 -25.58 42.61 -4.71
C LEU A 12 -24.85 43.51 -5.72
N ALA A 13 -24.54 44.76 -5.36
CA ALA A 13 -23.87 45.73 -6.24
C ALA A 13 -22.38 46.01 -5.91
N ALA A 14 -21.80 45.41 -4.85
CA ALA A 14 -20.50 45.87 -4.35
C ALA A 14 -19.27 45.01 -4.72
N ASN A 15 -19.32 43.67 -4.67
CA ASN A 15 -18.18 42.85 -5.10
C ASN A 15 -18.55 41.36 -5.15
N PRO A 16 -18.67 40.71 -6.32
CA PRO A 16 -19.00 39.28 -6.39
C PRO A 16 -17.95 38.38 -5.71
N VAL A 17 -16.71 38.85 -5.53
CA VAL A 17 -15.63 38.13 -4.85
C VAL A 17 -15.85 38.06 -3.33
N TYR A 18 -16.41 39.11 -2.71
CA TYR A 18 -16.67 39.16 -1.27
C TYR A 18 -17.80 38.22 -0.85
N VAL A 19 -18.80 38.03 -1.73
CA VAL A 19 -19.93 37.13 -1.49
C VAL A 19 -19.50 35.66 -1.56
N ALA A 20 -18.63 35.31 -2.52
CA ALA A 20 -18.10 33.95 -2.67
C ALA A 20 -17.21 33.52 -1.49
N LEU A 21 -16.41 34.44 -0.93
CA LEU A 21 -15.49 34.16 0.18
C LEU A 21 -16.18 34.17 1.57
N ASN A 22 -17.31 34.88 1.76
CA ASN A 22 -17.87 35.13 3.10
C ASN A 22 -19.35 34.74 3.33
N CYS A 23 -20.16 34.36 2.33
CA CYS A 23 -21.58 33.95 2.53
C CYS A 23 -21.88 32.56 1.89
N PRO A 24 -21.74 31.43 2.62
CA PRO A 24 -21.71 30.07 2.06
C PRO A 24 -23.08 29.45 1.66
N LYS A 25 -24.19 30.20 1.71
CA LYS A 25 -25.57 29.68 1.52
C LYS A 25 -26.33 30.20 0.30
N MET A 26 -25.70 30.92 -0.63
CA MET A 26 -26.36 31.36 -1.86
C MET A 26 -25.79 30.66 -3.10
N SER A 27 -26.67 30.01 -3.86
CA SER A 27 -26.39 29.45 -5.18
C SER A 27 -26.22 30.59 -6.18
N ILE A 28 -25.02 30.80 -6.70
CA ILE A 28 -24.70 31.85 -7.68
C ILE A 28 -24.69 31.24 -9.10
N PRO A 29 -25.39 31.83 -10.09
CA PRO A 29 -25.33 31.38 -11.49
C PRO A 29 -23.97 31.71 -12.11
N LEU A 30 -23.47 30.87 -13.04
CA LEU A 30 -22.13 30.93 -13.67
C LEU A 30 -21.51 32.35 -13.70
N ALA A 31 -20.79 32.70 -12.63
CA ALA A 31 -20.11 33.97 -12.54
C ALA A 31 -18.82 33.90 -13.36
N LYS A 32 -18.46 34.99 -14.05
CA LYS A 32 -17.11 35.14 -14.63
C LYS A 32 -16.08 34.80 -13.56
N LYS A 33 -15.07 33.98 -13.90
CA LYS A 33 -13.94 33.70 -12.99
C LYS A 33 -13.38 35.02 -12.43
N PRO A 34 -13.16 35.11 -11.12
CA PRO A 34 -12.70 36.34 -10.49
C PRO A 34 -11.32 36.73 -11.02
N SER A 35 -11.09 38.04 -11.20
CA SER A 35 -9.83 38.57 -11.71
C SER A 35 -9.05 39.34 -10.64
N VAL A 36 -7.73 39.20 -10.64
CA VAL A 36 -6.83 39.96 -9.76
C VAL A 36 -6.96 41.47 -9.94
N HIS A 37 -7.38 41.94 -11.12
CA HIS A 37 -7.63 43.35 -11.40
C HIS A 37 -8.91 43.89 -10.71
N MET A 38 -9.78 43.01 -10.23
CA MET A 38 -11.00 43.36 -9.51
C MET A 38 -10.85 43.30 -7.99
N LEU A 39 -9.67 42.94 -7.49
CA LEU A 39 -9.39 42.85 -6.06
C LEU A 39 -9.08 44.22 -5.45
N SER A 40 -9.38 44.39 -4.17
CA SER A 40 -8.92 45.54 -3.40
C SER A 40 -7.40 45.55 -3.28
N ALA A 41 -6.81 46.72 -3.05
CA ALA A 41 -5.36 46.86 -2.88
C ALA A 41 -4.82 45.97 -1.74
N ASP A 42 -5.55 45.86 -0.63
CA ASP A 42 -5.15 45.05 0.53
C ASP A 42 -5.15 43.56 0.20
N HIS A 43 -6.21 43.05 -0.43
CA HIS A 43 -6.29 41.64 -0.83
C HIS A 43 -5.22 41.30 -1.86
N ARG A 44 -4.98 42.19 -2.82
CA ARG A 44 -3.93 42.02 -3.82
C ARG A 44 -2.54 41.97 -3.17
N THR A 45 -2.28 42.84 -2.20
CA THR A 45 -1.01 42.87 -1.45
C THR A 45 -0.79 41.56 -0.68
N ALA A 46 -1.84 41.03 -0.04
CA ALA A 46 -1.77 39.74 0.66
C ALA A 46 -1.44 38.58 -0.30
N LEU A 47 -2.12 38.50 -1.45
CA LEU A 47 -1.84 37.46 -2.46
C LEU A 47 -0.41 37.53 -2.99
N VAL A 48 0.12 38.74 -3.21
CA VAL A 48 1.52 38.93 -3.63
C VAL A 48 2.48 38.41 -2.56
N ALA A 49 2.22 38.67 -1.28
CA ALA A 49 3.05 38.17 -0.19
C ALA A 49 3.05 36.63 -0.11
N GLU A 50 1.87 36.00 -0.23
CA GLU A 50 1.73 34.54 -0.27
C GLU A 50 2.47 33.92 -1.46
N LEU A 51 2.27 34.46 -2.67
CA LEU A 51 2.94 33.99 -3.88
C LEU A 51 4.46 34.11 -3.75
N ASN A 52 4.97 35.20 -3.18
CA ASN A 52 6.40 35.38 -2.95
C ASN A 52 6.96 34.39 -1.93
N ALA A 53 6.20 34.07 -0.87
CA ALA A 53 6.57 33.01 0.07
C ALA A 53 6.63 31.64 -0.62
N TRP A 54 5.66 31.34 -1.48
CA TRP A 54 5.68 30.11 -2.30
C TRP A 54 6.87 30.09 -3.26
N LYS A 55 7.15 31.18 -3.99
CA LYS A 55 8.31 31.29 -4.90
C LYS A 55 9.63 31.05 -4.16
N THR A 56 9.74 31.54 -2.93
CA THR A 56 10.92 31.31 -2.07
C THR A 56 11.10 29.84 -1.71
N LYS A 57 9.99 29.14 -1.39
CA LYS A 57 10.03 27.75 -0.94
C LYS A 57 10.13 26.73 -2.09
N PHE A 58 9.41 26.97 -3.19
CA PHE A 58 9.24 26.00 -4.28
C PHE A 58 9.74 26.49 -5.63
N GLY A 59 9.95 27.79 -5.84
CA GLY A 59 10.22 28.37 -7.15
C GLY A 59 11.42 27.74 -7.86
N ALA A 60 12.55 27.56 -7.17
CA ALA A 60 13.74 26.92 -7.74
C ALA A 60 13.49 25.46 -8.14
N LYS A 61 12.76 24.70 -7.31
CA LYS A 61 12.42 23.30 -7.59
C LYS A 61 11.42 23.18 -8.74
N ALA A 62 10.38 24.01 -8.73
CA ALA A 62 9.39 24.10 -9.80
C ALA A 62 10.05 24.45 -11.13
N GLN A 63 10.99 25.41 -11.13
CA GLN A 63 11.75 25.76 -12.33
C GLN A 63 12.62 24.60 -12.84
N ALA A 64 13.38 23.96 -11.95
CA ALA A 64 14.23 22.83 -12.32
C ALA A 64 13.43 21.63 -12.86
N GLN A 65 12.17 21.49 -12.43
CA GLN A 65 11.25 20.45 -12.85
C GLN A 65 10.28 20.91 -13.95
N GLY A 66 10.49 22.09 -14.57
CA GLY A 66 9.65 22.57 -15.68
C GLY A 66 8.18 22.83 -15.32
N LEU A 67 7.87 23.04 -14.04
CA LEU A 67 6.51 23.22 -13.52
C LEU A 67 6.04 24.69 -13.52
N LEU A 68 6.93 25.62 -13.85
CA LEU A 68 6.58 27.03 -13.96
C LEU A 68 5.93 27.30 -15.33
N PRO A 69 4.98 28.23 -15.42
CA PRO A 69 4.38 28.60 -16.69
C PRO A 69 5.41 29.16 -17.68
N PRO A 70 5.12 29.10 -18.99
CA PRO A 70 6.04 29.58 -20.03
C PRO A 70 6.39 31.06 -19.83
N PRO A 71 7.65 31.46 -20.07
CA PRO A 71 8.05 32.86 -19.91
C PRO A 71 7.29 33.79 -20.88
N SER A 72 6.70 34.85 -20.34
CA SER A 72 6.12 35.99 -21.09
C SER A 72 6.77 37.31 -20.65
N ASN A 73 6.48 38.43 -21.33
CA ASN A 73 7.06 39.74 -21.01
C ASN A 73 6.85 40.13 -19.52
N SER A 74 7.81 40.83 -18.92
CA SER A 74 7.99 40.85 -17.45
C SER A 74 6.86 41.46 -16.63
N SER A 75 6.03 42.36 -17.18
CA SER A 75 4.86 42.88 -16.46
C SER A 75 3.61 42.01 -16.61
N SER A 76 3.50 41.25 -17.70
CA SER A 76 2.39 40.30 -17.90
C SER A 76 2.59 39.02 -17.11
N ILE A 77 3.85 38.62 -16.84
CA ILE A 77 4.16 37.37 -16.15
C ILE A 77 3.80 37.42 -14.66
N ASP A 78 4.03 38.55 -13.98
CA ASP A 78 3.71 38.67 -12.55
C ASP A 78 2.20 38.77 -12.29
N GLU A 79 1.46 39.41 -13.21
CA GLU A 79 -0.01 39.45 -13.16
C GLU A 79 -0.61 38.07 -13.47
N ASP A 80 -0.07 37.36 -14.46
CA ASP A 80 -0.47 35.99 -14.78
C ASP A 80 -0.22 35.03 -13.61
N HIS A 81 0.97 35.08 -12.99
CA HIS A 81 1.28 34.31 -11.79
C HIS A 81 0.32 34.62 -10.63
N LEU A 82 -0.01 35.89 -10.43
CA LEU A 82 -0.96 36.29 -9.39
C LEU A 82 -2.38 35.79 -9.68
N GLN A 83 -2.79 35.80 -10.95
CA GLN A 83 -4.08 35.26 -11.37
C GLN A 83 -4.15 33.74 -11.18
N ARG A 84 -3.10 33.02 -11.58
CA ARG A 84 -2.97 31.56 -11.36
C ARG A 84 -3.03 31.21 -9.87
N TRP A 85 -2.35 31.99 -9.04
CA TRP A 85 -2.39 31.83 -7.58
C TRP A 85 -3.81 32.00 -7.04
N LEU A 86 -4.53 33.04 -7.47
CA LEU A 86 -5.93 33.26 -7.08
C LEU A 86 -6.84 32.09 -7.53
N ASP A 87 -6.71 31.67 -8.78
CA ASP A 87 -7.51 30.56 -9.33
C ASP A 87 -7.30 29.26 -8.54
N ASN A 88 -6.05 28.94 -8.17
CA ASN A 88 -5.76 27.75 -7.38
C ASN A 88 -6.21 27.86 -5.93
N LYS A 89 -6.23 29.06 -5.31
CA LYS A 89 -6.85 29.24 -3.98
C LYS A 89 -8.34 28.90 -4.02
N ILE A 90 -9.04 29.35 -5.06
CA ILE A 90 -10.47 29.05 -5.24
C ILE A 90 -10.69 27.55 -5.44
N ALA A 91 -9.84 26.90 -6.24
CA ALA A 91 -9.92 25.45 -6.44
C ALA A 91 -9.68 24.67 -5.14
N VAL A 92 -8.75 25.11 -4.28
CA VAL A 92 -8.52 24.55 -2.94
C VAL A 92 -9.74 24.69 -2.04
N GLU A 93 -10.40 25.86 -2.05
CA GLU A 93 -11.63 26.09 -1.28
C GLU A 93 -12.77 25.18 -1.75
N GLU A 94 -12.95 25.04 -3.06
CA GLU A 94 -13.94 24.13 -3.64
C GLU A 94 -13.65 22.66 -3.31
N ALA A 95 -12.39 22.22 -3.45
CA ALA A 95 -11.96 20.87 -3.10
C ALA A 95 -12.21 20.57 -1.61
N SER A 96 -11.88 21.52 -0.72
CA SER A 96 -12.08 21.39 0.72
C SER A 96 -13.56 21.31 1.10
N LYS A 97 -14.41 22.10 0.43
CA LYS A 97 -15.87 22.06 0.63
C LYS A 97 -16.47 20.70 0.22
N ASN A 98 -15.97 20.14 -0.87
CA ASN A 98 -16.46 18.89 -1.46
C ASN A 98 -15.88 17.64 -0.78
N ASN A 99 -14.76 17.78 -0.07
CA ASN A 99 -14.07 16.69 0.62
C ASN A 99 -13.81 17.06 2.09
N PRO A 100 -14.84 17.05 2.97
CA PRO A 100 -14.72 17.53 4.35
C PRO A 100 -13.80 16.70 5.24
N HIS A 101 -13.35 15.53 4.76
CA HIS A 101 -12.42 14.64 5.46
C HIS A 101 -11.00 14.66 4.88
N ALA A 102 -10.74 15.53 3.89
CA ALA A 102 -9.43 15.76 3.30
C ALA A 102 -8.97 17.21 3.49
N ALA A 103 -7.67 17.41 3.39
CA ALA A 103 -7.01 18.70 3.46
C ALA A 103 -6.32 18.99 2.13
N PHE A 104 -6.41 20.26 1.72
CA PHE A 104 -5.82 20.77 0.50
C PHE A 104 -5.14 22.09 0.78
N ASP A 105 -3.97 22.32 0.17
CA ASP A 105 -3.30 23.61 0.23
C ASP A 105 -2.40 23.86 -0.99
N LEU A 106 -1.89 25.08 -1.07
CA LEU A 106 -0.95 25.51 -2.12
C LEU A 106 0.52 25.31 -1.72
N ASN A 107 0.80 24.63 -0.61
CA ASN A 107 2.14 24.36 -0.13
C ASN A 107 2.76 23.13 -0.82
N ASN A 108 2.68 23.13 -2.15
CA ASN A 108 3.18 22.07 -3.02
C ASN A 108 3.86 22.66 -4.28
N LYS A 109 4.63 21.85 -4.99
CA LYS A 109 5.41 22.29 -6.17
C LYS A 109 4.57 22.62 -7.42
N PHE A 110 3.29 22.24 -7.44
CA PHE A 110 2.38 22.39 -8.58
C PHE A 110 1.45 23.61 -8.46
N ALA A 111 1.53 24.37 -7.36
CA ALA A 111 0.53 25.39 -7.00
C ALA A 111 0.43 26.58 -7.96
N LEU A 112 1.33 26.71 -8.96
CA LEU A 112 1.27 27.76 -9.99
C LEU A 112 0.79 27.23 -11.36
N MET A 113 0.62 25.92 -11.50
CA MET A 113 0.05 25.32 -12.70
C MET A 113 -1.46 25.56 -12.71
N THR A 114 -2.01 25.90 -13.87
CA THR A 114 -3.45 25.79 -14.11
C THR A 114 -3.87 24.33 -14.07
N GLU A 115 -5.17 24.08 -13.86
CA GLU A 115 -5.71 22.72 -13.92
C GLU A 115 -5.42 22.03 -15.26
N ALA A 116 -5.48 22.76 -16.39
CA ALA A 116 -5.19 22.22 -17.71
C ALA A 116 -3.70 21.85 -17.88
N GLU A 117 -2.79 22.68 -17.39
CA GLU A 117 -1.35 22.36 -17.38
C GLU A 117 -1.05 21.21 -16.43
N PHE A 118 -1.72 21.14 -15.28
CA PHE A 118 -1.56 20.02 -14.34
C PHE A 118 -2.07 18.71 -14.94
N ALA A 119 -3.26 18.70 -15.57
CA ALA A 119 -3.76 17.55 -16.32
C ALA A 119 -2.78 17.13 -17.44
N ALA A 120 -2.19 18.10 -18.14
CA ALA A 120 -1.17 17.85 -19.15
C ALA A 120 0.19 17.41 -18.56
N TYR A 121 0.47 17.68 -17.29
CA TYR A 121 1.65 17.18 -16.56
C TYR A 121 1.44 15.75 -16.08
N VAL A 122 0.24 15.45 -15.57
CA VAL A 122 -0.11 14.08 -15.15
C VAL A 122 0.13 13.12 -16.32
N GLN A 123 -0.23 13.55 -17.54
CA GLN A 123 -0.10 12.83 -18.82
C GLN A 123 -0.77 11.46 -18.77
N GLY A 124 -1.52 11.11 -19.82
CA GLY A 124 -2.32 9.88 -19.78
C GLY A 124 -1.46 8.63 -19.56
N SER A 125 -1.67 7.93 -18.45
CA SER A 125 -1.62 6.47 -18.48
C SER A 125 -2.68 5.99 -19.45
N PHE A 126 -2.35 5.04 -20.32
CA PHE A 126 -3.36 4.57 -21.25
C PHE A 126 -4.35 3.66 -20.51
N GLU A 127 -5.63 4.00 -20.63
CA GLU A 127 -6.74 3.08 -20.42
C GLU A 127 -7.59 3.03 -21.69
N GLN A 128 -7.26 2.14 -22.62
CA GLN A 128 -8.19 1.77 -23.69
C GLN A 128 -8.10 0.28 -24.00
N GLY A 129 -9.19 -0.44 -23.71
CA GLY A 129 -9.37 -1.80 -24.18
C GLY A 129 -10.35 -2.59 -23.30
N ASN A 130 -11.36 -3.17 -23.93
CA ASN A 130 -12.18 -4.23 -23.35
C ASN A 130 -11.39 -5.54 -23.46
N GLU A 131 -10.32 -5.66 -22.68
CA GLU A 131 -9.48 -6.86 -22.66
C GLU A 131 -9.88 -7.76 -21.50
N SER A 132 -9.69 -9.07 -21.68
CA SER A 132 -10.14 -10.14 -20.79
C SER A 132 -9.64 -9.95 -19.35
N GLN A 133 -10.46 -9.28 -18.53
CA GLN A 133 -10.25 -9.19 -17.10
C GLN A 133 -10.44 -10.59 -16.50
N ARG A 134 -9.53 -10.98 -15.61
CA ARG A 134 -9.73 -12.17 -14.78
C ARG A 134 -10.52 -11.72 -13.56
N TYR A 135 -11.67 -12.35 -13.35
CA TYR A 135 -12.30 -12.27 -12.04
C TYR A 135 -11.48 -13.17 -11.10
N LEU A 136 -10.89 -12.60 -10.06
CA LEU A 136 -10.46 -13.43 -8.94
C LEU A 136 -11.72 -14.04 -8.35
N THR A 137 -11.75 -15.37 -8.23
CA THR A 137 -12.73 -16.05 -7.38
C THR A 137 -12.61 -15.44 -5.99
N GLU A 138 -13.75 -15.08 -5.37
CA GLU A 138 -13.78 -14.54 -4.01
C GLU A 138 -12.85 -15.36 -3.11
N ALA A 139 -11.82 -14.71 -2.57
CA ALA A 139 -11.26 -15.20 -1.34
C ALA A 139 -12.39 -15.07 -0.31
N SER A 140 -12.78 -16.18 0.30
CA SER A 140 -13.85 -16.23 1.29
C SER A 140 -13.57 -15.37 2.53
N ILE A 141 -12.36 -14.79 2.64
CA ILE A 141 -11.90 -14.00 3.78
C ILE A 141 -10.92 -12.91 3.29
N VAL A 142 -11.18 -11.65 3.65
CA VAL A 142 -10.39 -10.43 3.37
C VAL A 142 -10.09 -9.77 4.71
N ALA A 143 -8.83 -9.48 5.05
CA ALA A 143 -8.47 -8.87 6.35
C ALA A 143 -9.22 -7.55 6.61
N SER A 144 -9.40 -7.17 7.88
CA SER A 144 -10.09 -5.93 8.26
C SER A 144 -9.32 -4.66 7.84
N SER A 145 -7.99 -4.73 7.81
CA SER A 145 -7.09 -3.70 7.30
C SER A 145 -5.77 -4.31 6.84
N ILE A 146 -5.10 -3.67 5.89
CA ILE A 146 -3.76 -4.03 5.40
C ILE A 146 -2.98 -2.74 5.20
N ASP A 147 -1.73 -2.69 5.65
CA ASP A 147 -0.79 -1.61 5.30
C ASP A 147 0.61 -2.18 5.04
N TRP A 148 1.01 -2.24 3.77
CA TRP A 148 2.33 -2.72 3.36
C TRP A 148 3.47 -1.72 3.63
N THR A 149 3.16 -0.47 3.97
CA THR A 149 4.18 0.60 4.09
C THR A 149 5.14 0.43 5.26
N THR A 150 4.84 -0.48 6.19
CA THR A 150 5.71 -0.82 7.33
C THR A 150 6.65 -1.98 7.04
N GLY A 151 6.51 -2.65 5.89
CA GLY A 151 7.28 -3.84 5.52
C GLY A 151 8.60 -3.53 4.83
N ILE A 152 9.54 -4.48 4.90
CA ILE A 152 10.86 -4.40 4.22
C ILE A 152 10.77 -4.34 2.70
N CYS A 153 9.62 -4.74 2.14
CA CYS A 153 9.37 -4.76 0.71
C CYS A 153 8.84 -3.45 0.16
N MET A 154 8.82 -2.36 0.93
CA MET A 154 8.35 -1.05 0.47
C MET A 154 9.53 -0.16 0.05
N PRO A 155 9.77 0.06 -1.26
CA PRO A 155 10.84 0.96 -1.70
C PRO A 155 10.50 2.43 -1.37
N PRO A 156 11.48 3.36 -1.35
CA PRO A 156 11.22 4.79 -1.14
C PRO A 156 10.33 5.41 -2.24
N VAL A 157 9.49 6.39 -1.90
CA VAL A 157 8.66 7.11 -2.88
C VAL A 157 9.53 7.83 -3.92
N ARG A 158 9.26 7.57 -5.20
CA ARG A 158 10.01 8.10 -6.37
C ARG A 158 9.30 9.33 -6.98
N ASP A 159 9.99 10.03 -7.88
CA ASP A 159 9.48 11.21 -8.62
C ASP A 159 9.64 10.99 -10.14
N GLN A 160 8.52 10.84 -10.86
CA GLN A 160 8.50 10.58 -12.31
C GLN A 160 8.90 11.81 -13.14
N GLY A 161 8.92 12.99 -12.52
CA GLY A 161 9.17 14.26 -13.21
C GLY A 161 8.15 14.57 -14.30
N GLN A 162 8.59 15.16 -15.40
CA GLN A 162 7.76 15.69 -16.49
C GLN A 162 7.37 14.65 -17.55
N CYS A 163 7.71 13.38 -17.33
CA CYS A 163 7.44 12.28 -18.25
C CYS A 163 6.16 11.55 -17.82
N GLY A 164 5.26 11.26 -18.77
CA GLY A 164 4.05 10.44 -18.60
C GLY A 164 4.34 8.95 -18.42
N SER A 165 5.26 8.63 -17.52
CA SER A 165 5.78 7.30 -17.22
C SER A 165 5.20 6.70 -15.95
N CYS A 166 4.12 7.25 -15.40
CA CYS A 166 3.45 6.72 -14.20
C CYS A 166 3.09 5.23 -14.33
N TRP A 167 2.72 4.77 -15.53
CA TRP A 167 2.55 3.34 -15.85
C TRP A 167 3.82 2.50 -15.60
N ALA A 168 5.00 3.03 -15.95
CA ALA A 168 6.28 2.39 -15.74
C ALA A 168 6.69 2.40 -14.26
N PHE A 169 6.43 3.50 -13.53
CA PHE A 169 6.64 3.59 -12.09
C PHE A 169 5.74 2.62 -11.31
N ALA A 170 4.46 2.57 -11.67
CA ALA A 170 3.51 1.67 -11.03
C ALA A 170 3.89 0.21 -11.27
N ALA A 171 4.23 -0.16 -12.52
CA ALA A 171 4.66 -1.51 -12.89
C ALA A 171 5.98 -1.92 -12.24
N THR A 172 7.00 -1.05 -12.29
CA THR A 172 8.30 -1.32 -11.68
C THR A 172 8.16 -1.49 -10.18
N GLY A 173 7.44 -0.58 -9.51
CA GLY A 173 7.22 -0.66 -8.07
C GLY A 173 6.51 -1.95 -7.65
N VAL A 174 5.44 -2.39 -8.34
CA VAL A 174 4.80 -3.66 -7.98
C VAL A 174 5.64 -4.88 -8.32
N ALA A 175 6.54 -4.78 -9.31
CA ALA A 175 7.50 -5.83 -9.62
C ALA A 175 8.58 -5.96 -8.52
N GLU A 176 9.11 -4.84 -8.01
CA GLU A 176 10.02 -4.81 -6.86
C GLU A 176 9.37 -5.40 -5.62
N MET A 177 8.17 -4.92 -5.29
CA MET A 177 7.39 -5.37 -4.14
C MET A 177 7.06 -6.86 -4.26
N GLY A 178 6.59 -7.31 -5.44
CA GLY A 178 6.28 -8.71 -5.69
C GLY A 178 7.51 -9.63 -5.60
N HIS A 179 8.65 -9.21 -6.16
CA HIS A 179 9.89 -9.96 -6.04
C HIS A 179 10.37 -10.07 -4.60
N CYS A 180 10.30 -8.97 -3.84
CA CYS A 180 10.66 -8.98 -2.43
C CYS A 180 9.71 -9.87 -1.61
N ILE A 181 8.40 -9.85 -1.88
CA ILE A 181 7.45 -10.75 -1.22
C ILE A 181 7.78 -12.22 -1.52
N ALA A 182 8.20 -12.53 -2.75
CA ALA A 182 8.56 -13.89 -3.14
C ALA A 182 9.89 -14.38 -2.55
N THR A 183 10.85 -13.48 -2.30
CA THR A 183 12.25 -13.85 -2.01
C THR A 183 12.80 -13.34 -0.68
N GLY A 184 12.13 -12.37 -0.06
CA GLY A 184 12.67 -11.59 1.07
C GLY A 184 13.68 -10.50 0.68
N HIS A 185 14.00 -10.33 -0.61
CA HIS A 185 15.02 -9.38 -1.08
C HIS A 185 14.41 -8.28 -1.96
N LEU A 186 14.49 -7.03 -1.49
CA LEU A 186 14.11 -5.86 -2.27
C LEU A 186 15.21 -5.48 -3.25
N LEU A 187 14.85 -5.36 -4.54
CA LEU A 187 15.70 -4.81 -5.58
C LEU A 187 15.27 -3.39 -5.88
N ASP A 188 16.24 -2.53 -6.17
CA ASP A 188 16.01 -1.17 -6.68
C ASP A 188 16.12 -1.19 -8.21
N LEU A 189 14.98 -1.29 -8.90
CA LEU A 189 14.86 -1.57 -10.33
C LEU A 189 14.70 -0.28 -11.16
N SER A 190 15.19 -0.30 -12.39
CA SER A 190 15.20 0.86 -13.28
C SER A 190 13.85 1.09 -13.96
N GLU A 191 13.15 2.17 -13.58
CA GLU A 191 11.99 2.66 -14.32
C GLU A 191 12.39 3.17 -15.72
N GLN A 192 13.65 3.58 -15.90
CA GLN A 192 14.17 4.04 -17.19
C GLN A 192 14.15 2.91 -18.22
N GLN A 193 14.57 1.70 -17.85
CA GLN A 193 14.49 0.55 -18.75
C GLN A 193 13.04 0.30 -19.18
N VAL A 194 12.09 0.30 -18.24
CA VAL A 194 10.67 0.07 -18.55
C VAL A 194 10.15 1.17 -19.49
N THR A 195 10.43 2.42 -19.17
CA THR A 195 10.04 3.59 -19.99
C THR A 195 10.60 3.50 -21.41
N SER A 196 11.89 3.15 -21.57
CA SER A 196 12.53 3.12 -22.88
C SER A 196 12.23 1.86 -23.70
N CYS A 197 11.96 0.71 -23.07
CA CYS A 197 11.95 -0.60 -23.73
C CYS A 197 10.60 -1.32 -23.74
N SER A 198 9.69 -1.06 -22.81
CA SER A 198 8.42 -1.77 -22.73
C SER A 198 7.40 -1.16 -23.71
N THR A 199 7.45 -1.57 -24.98
CA THR A 199 6.58 -1.04 -26.05
C THR A 199 5.33 -1.88 -26.32
N ASN A 200 5.14 -2.99 -25.60
CA ASN A 200 3.99 -3.86 -25.77
C ASN A 200 2.67 -3.13 -25.49
N GLY A 201 1.60 -3.55 -26.19
CA GLY A 201 0.28 -2.92 -26.10
C GLY A 201 0.20 -1.52 -26.69
N GLY A 202 1.26 -1.01 -27.32
CA GLY A 202 1.31 0.37 -27.81
C GLY A 202 1.77 1.39 -26.77
N SER A 203 2.48 0.97 -25.71
CA SER A 203 3.11 1.89 -24.76
C SER A 203 4.20 2.73 -25.45
N GLN A 204 4.24 4.04 -25.15
CA GLN A 204 5.02 5.06 -25.88
C GLN A 204 5.97 5.85 -24.96
N GLY A 205 6.47 5.23 -23.89
CA GLY A 205 7.43 5.86 -22.99
C GLY A 205 6.82 7.03 -22.23
N CYS A 206 7.31 8.25 -22.49
CA CYS A 206 6.78 9.46 -21.87
C CYS A 206 5.40 9.88 -22.38
N ASP A 207 4.93 9.36 -23.51
CA ASP A 207 3.59 9.67 -24.02
C ASP A 207 2.50 8.76 -23.44
N GLY A 208 2.84 7.93 -22.45
CA GLY A 208 1.92 7.01 -21.79
C GLY A 208 2.23 5.54 -22.02
N GLY A 209 1.53 4.68 -21.31
CA GLY A 209 1.69 3.23 -21.38
C GLY A 209 0.71 2.47 -20.51
N PHE A 210 0.90 1.15 -20.43
CA PHE A 210 0.02 0.22 -19.72
C PHE A 210 0.79 -0.57 -18.66
N SER A 211 0.40 -0.43 -17.39
CA SER A 211 1.09 -1.10 -16.27
C SER A 211 1.16 -2.62 -16.43
N TRP A 212 0.12 -3.29 -16.94
CA TRP A 212 0.12 -4.75 -17.06
C TRP A 212 1.09 -5.28 -18.13
N TYR A 213 1.20 -4.61 -19.29
CA TYR A 213 2.18 -4.97 -20.31
C TYR A 213 3.61 -4.71 -19.83
N ALA A 214 3.81 -3.68 -19.00
CA ALA A 214 5.08 -3.41 -18.35
C ALA A 214 5.45 -4.47 -17.30
N ILE A 215 4.47 -4.95 -16.52
CA ILE A 215 4.64 -6.09 -15.61
C ILE A 215 5.05 -7.35 -16.38
N ASP A 216 4.37 -7.65 -17.51
CA ASP A 216 4.71 -8.79 -18.37
C ASP A 216 6.13 -8.66 -18.94
N TYR A 217 6.51 -7.46 -19.38
CA TYR A 217 7.87 -7.16 -19.85
C TYR A 217 8.91 -7.42 -18.76
N ALA A 218 8.65 -6.93 -17.53
CA ALA A 218 9.55 -7.12 -16.39
C ALA A 218 9.68 -8.60 -16.02
N SER A 219 8.57 -9.36 -16.01
CA SER A 219 8.59 -10.79 -15.68
C SER A 219 9.36 -11.63 -16.72
N GLN A 220 9.26 -11.27 -18.00
CA GLN A 220 9.88 -12.03 -19.10
C GLN A 220 11.35 -11.69 -19.31
N THR A 221 11.71 -10.41 -19.18
CA THR A 221 13.04 -9.92 -19.56
C THR A 221 13.97 -9.68 -18.39
N GLY A 222 13.41 -9.56 -17.18
CA GLY A 222 14.13 -9.02 -16.03
C GLY A 222 14.43 -7.53 -16.19
N LEU A 223 14.78 -6.87 -15.09
CA LEU A 223 15.08 -5.44 -15.07
C LEU A 223 16.49 -5.18 -14.53
N CYS A 224 17.15 -4.17 -15.07
CA CYS A 224 18.38 -3.62 -14.52
C CYS A 224 18.10 -2.90 -13.21
N LEU A 225 19.14 -2.72 -12.40
CA LEU A 225 19.05 -1.88 -11.21
C LEU A 225 19.03 -0.40 -11.62
N ASP A 226 18.36 0.44 -10.84
CA ASP A 226 18.35 1.91 -11.03
C ASP A 226 19.77 2.47 -11.06
N SER A 227 20.65 1.98 -10.18
CA SER A 227 22.08 2.34 -10.16
C SER A 227 22.83 2.04 -11.48
N ALA A 228 22.40 1.06 -12.27
CA ALA A 228 23.01 0.71 -13.55
C ALA A 228 22.35 1.43 -14.73
N TRP A 229 21.09 1.85 -14.59
CA TRP A 229 20.37 2.63 -15.58
C TRP A 229 19.43 3.65 -14.91
N PRO A 230 19.99 4.80 -14.47
CA PRO A 230 19.22 5.79 -13.71
C PRO A 230 18.10 6.43 -14.51
N TYR A 231 17.05 6.85 -13.81
CA TYR A 231 15.92 7.55 -14.41
C TYR A 231 16.23 9.00 -14.81
N LEU A 232 16.28 9.24 -16.12
CA LEU A 232 16.58 10.53 -16.76
C LEU A 232 15.38 11.12 -17.52
N SER A 233 14.43 10.28 -17.94
CA SER A 233 13.23 10.71 -18.67
C SER A 233 12.41 11.76 -17.92
N GLY A 234 12.37 11.71 -16.58
CA GLY A 234 11.64 12.71 -15.79
C GLY A 234 12.20 14.13 -15.86
N THR A 235 13.48 14.28 -16.18
CA THR A 235 14.12 15.60 -16.35
C THR A 235 14.17 16.06 -17.81
N SER A 236 14.25 15.13 -18.75
CA SER A 236 14.42 15.41 -20.18
C SER A 236 13.11 15.40 -20.96
N SER A 237 12.05 14.85 -20.38
CA SER A 237 10.79 14.50 -21.05
C SER A 237 11.00 13.64 -22.31
N ASN A 238 12.14 12.94 -22.39
CA ASN A 238 12.49 12.08 -23.50
C ASN A 238 12.44 10.63 -23.03
N THR A 239 11.70 9.79 -23.75
CA THR A 239 11.59 8.33 -23.53
C THR A 239 12.95 7.64 -23.47
N GLY A 240 13.96 8.18 -24.16
CA GLY A 240 15.27 7.57 -24.31
C GLY A 240 15.23 6.38 -25.27
N THR A 241 16.41 5.92 -25.69
CA THR A 241 16.54 4.76 -26.57
C THR A 241 16.68 3.49 -25.74
N CYS A 242 15.87 2.47 -26.04
CA CYS A 242 16.06 1.14 -25.47
C CYS A 242 17.46 0.61 -25.83
N ASN A 243 18.30 0.43 -24.82
CA ASN A 243 19.60 -0.20 -24.95
C ASN A 243 19.72 -1.36 -23.95
N ASN A 244 20.29 -2.48 -24.34
CA ASN A 244 20.39 -3.68 -23.49
C ASN A 244 21.76 -3.75 -22.79
N GLN A 245 22.31 -2.63 -22.34
CA GLN A 245 23.72 -2.52 -21.91
C GLN A 245 23.97 -2.81 -20.43
N CYS A 246 22.94 -3.17 -19.66
CA CYS A 246 23.04 -3.46 -18.23
C CYS A 246 22.72 -4.92 -17.91
N THR A 247 23.27 -5.43 -16.81
CA THR A 247 22.97 -6.79 -16.34
C THR A 247 21.59 -6.83 -15.69
N LYS A 248 20.63 -7.42 -16.39
CA LYS A 248 19.25 -7.59 -15.91
C LYS A 248 19.19 -8.60 -14.77
N LYS A 249 18.37 -8.31 -13.77
CA LYS A 249 17.98 -9.23 -12.69
C LYS A 249 16.71 -9.96 -13.10
N THR A 250 16.77 -11.28 -13.07
CA THR A 250 15.57 -12.11 -13.19
C THR A 250 14.70 -11.89 -11.96
N LEU A 251 13.42 -11.61 -12.18
CA LEU A 251 12.48 -11.34 -11.13
C LEU A 251 11.71 -12.61 -10.77
N ALA A 252 11.45 -12.81 -9.48
CA ALA A 252 10.66 -13.91 -8.93
C ALA A 252 9.16 -13.59 -8.97
N ILE A 253 8.68 -13.25 -10.15
CA ILE A 253 7.29 -12.89 -10.43
C ILE A 253 6.87 -13.51 -11.76
N GLY A 254 5.59 -13.83 -11.89
CA GLY A 254 4.96 -14.22 -13.14
C GLY A 254 4.36 -13.02 -13.88
N THR A 255 3.60 -13.33 -14.93
CA THR A 255 2.90 -12.33 -15.74
C THR A 255 1.83 -11.59 -14.94
N SER A 256 1.33 -10.51 -15.49
CA SER A 256 0.28 -9.69 -14.92
C SER A 256 -1.03 -10.46 -14.73
N VAL A 257 -1.69 -10.17 -13.61
CA VAL A 257 -3.10 -10.46 -13.32
C VAL A 257 -3.85 -9.14 -13.41
N ARG A 258 -5.05 -9.17 -13.99
CA ARG A 258 -5.90 -8.00 -14.19
C ARG A 258 -7.27 -8.25 -13.63
N VAL A 259 -7.73 -7.36 -12.75
CA VAL A 259 -8.99 -7.49 -12.01
C VAL A 259 -9.67 -6.13 -11.91
N SER A 260 -10.92 -6.13 -11.48
CA SER A 260 -11.69 -4.90 -11.20
C SER A 260 -12.65 -5.12 -10.04
N GLY A 261 -13.09 -4.02 -9.43
CA GLY A 261 -14.01 -4.02 -8.30
C GLY A 261 -13.33 -4.08 -6.93
N GLU A 262 -14.03 -3.59 -5.91
CA GLU A 262 -13.50 -3.43 -4.55
C GLU A 262 -13.09 -4.75 -3.90
N ASN A 263 -13.88 -5.81 -4.08
CA ASN A 263 -13.54 -7.13 -3.54
C ASN A 263 -12.26 -7.69 -4.16
N ALA A 264 -12.06 -7.51 -5.47
CA ALA A 264 -10.87 -8.00 -6.15
C ALA A 264 -9.63 -7.19 -5.74
N LEU A 265 -9.75 -5.86 -5.62
CA LEU A 265 -8.68 -5.02 -5.09
C LEU A 265 -8.30 -5.43 -3.67
N ALA A 266 -9.28 -5.57 -2.77
CA ALA A 266 -9.01 -5.97 -1.40
C ALA A 266 -8.39 -7.37 -1.32
N THR A 267 -8.89 -8.33 -2.11
CA THR A 267 -8.31 -9.69 -2.20
C THR A 267 -6.86 -9.67 -2.65
N ALA A 268 -6.53 -8.86 -3.66
CA ALA A 268 -5.16 -8.74 -4.14
C ALA A 268 -4.24 -8.06 -3.10
N LEU A 269 -4.74 -7.00 -2.45
CA LEU A 269 -4.03 -6.28 -1.39
C LEU A 269 -3.70 -7.14 -0.17
N ASN A 270 -4.46 -8.21 0.11
CA ASN A 270 -4.11 -9.17 1.16
C ASN A 270 -2.83 -9.95 0.86
N LYS A 271 -2.41 -10.01 -0.41
CA LYS A 271 -1.24 -10.78 -0.86
C LYS A 271 -0.06 -9.90 -1.23
N GLN A 272 -0.32 -8.74 -1.83
CA GLN A 272 0.72 -7.84 -2.32
C GLN A 272 0.16 -6.45 -2.66
N PRO A 273 1.00 -5.41 -2.70
CA PRO A 273 0.67 -4.14 -3.36
C PRO A 273 0.36 -4.33 -4.86
N VAL A 274 -0.53 -3.49 -5.39
CA VAL A 274 -1.03 -3.61 -6.76
C VAL A 274 -1.07 -2.27 -7.48
N SER A 275 -0.90 -2.28 -8.81
CA SER A 275 -1.04 -1.08 -9.63
C SER A 275 -2.53 -0.85 -9.87
N VAL A 276 -2.97 0.39 -9.71
CA VAL A 276 -4.34 0.84 -9.98
C VAL A 276 -4.28 2.07 -10.85
N THR A 277 -5.33 2.28 -11.64
CA THR A 277 -5.55 3.52 -12.37
C THR A 277 -6.48 4.43 -11.59
N VAL A 278 -6.28 5.73 -11.76
CA VAL A 278 -7.02 6.77 -11.06
C VAL A 278 -7.21 7.99 -11.95
N THR A 279 -8.14 8.83 -11.54
CA THR A 279 -8.38 10.15 -12.10
C THR A 279 -7.65 11.21 -11.28
N ALA A 280 -6.47 11.61 -11.74
CA ALA A 280 -5.54 12.47 -11.01
C ALA A 280 -5.25 13.83 -11.67
N GLY A 281 -5.60 14.06 -12.93
CA GLY A 281 -5.40 15.34 -13.64
C GLY A 281 -6.38 16.45 -13.22
N ASN A 282 -6.55 16.67 -11.92
CA ASN A 282 -7.53 17.62 -11.38
C ASN A 282 -7.05 18.30 -10.08
N ALA A 283 -7.76 19.36 -9.68
CA ALA A 283 -7.41 20.17 -8.51
C ALA A 283 -7.39 19.40 -7.17
N VAL A 284 -8.19 18.34 -7.01
CA VAL A 284 -8.21 17.51 -5.79
C VAL A 284 -6.84 16.86 -5.60
N TRP A 285 -6.28 16.26 -6.65
CA TRP A 285 -4.96 15.64 -6.60
C TRP A 285 -3.81 16.66 -6.62
N GLN A 286 -3.97 17.75 -7.36
CA GLN A 286 -2.95 18.80 -7.45
C GLN A 286 -2.59 19.35 -6.07
N HIS A 287 -3.61 19.59 -5.23
CA HIS A 287 -3.46 20.31 -3.97
C HIS A 287 -3.63 19.45 -2.71
N TYR A 288 -3.78 18.13 -2.86
CA TYR A 288 -3.95 17.22 -1.72
C TYR A 288 -2.75 17.24 -0.75
N THR A 289 -3.04 17.35 0.55
CA THR A 289 -2.02 17.27 1.61
C THR A 289 -2.31 16.23 2.68
N GLY A 290 -3.56 15.79 2.83
CA GLY A 290 -3.89 14.71 3.76
C GLY A 290 -5.38 14.41 3.89
N GLY A 291 -5.70 13.38 4.68
CA GLY A 291 -7.07 12.94 4.93
C GLY A 291 -7.66 12.07 3.81
N VAL A 292 -8.96 11.82 3.85
CA VAL A 292 -9.65 10.88 2.95
C VAL A 292 -10.46 11.67 1.91
N VAL A 293 -10.10 11.50 0.64
CA VAL A 293 -10.84 12.06 -0.50
C VAL A 293 -12.13 11.27 -0.71
N THR A 294 -13.26 11.98 -0.73
CA THR A 294 -14.63 11.45 -0.87
C THR A 294 -15.32 11.91 -2.15
N GLN A 295 -14.66 12.75 -2.95
CA GLN A 295 -15.16 13.22 -4.23
C GLN A 295 -14.00 13.58 -5.17
N CYS A 296 -14.02 12.98 -6.36
CA CYS A 296 -13.20 13.36 -7.50
C CYS A 296 -14.10 13.80 -8.66
N PRO A 297 -13.61 14.66 -9.57
CA PRO A 297 -14.31 14.94 -10.83
C PRO A 297 -14.54 13.65 -11.63
N SER A 298 -15.71 13.50 -12.24
CA SER A 298 -16.05 12.33 -13.07
C SER A 298 -15.42 12.45 -14.45
N VAL A 299 -14.14 12.07 -14.58
CA VAL A 299 -13.43 11.99 -15.87
C VAL A 299 -12.76 10.62 -16.04
N THR A 300 -12.31 10.32 -17.26
CA THR A 300 -11.55 9.09 -17.57
C THR A 300 -10.28 9.02 -16.72
N SER A 301 -9.86 7.82 -16.34
CA SER A 301 -8.59 7.63 -15.62
C SER A 301 -7.43 8.09 -16.50
N ASP A 302 -6.46 8.77 -15.90
CA ASP A 302 -5.34 9.41 -16.59
C ASP A 302 -4.00 9.09 -15.93
N HIS A 303 -3.99 8.38 -14.80
CA HIS A 303 -2.78 8.16 -14.01
C HIS A 303 -2.73 6.77 -13.40
N ALA A 304 -1.52 6.21 -13.29
CA ALA A 304 -1.28 4.92 -12.65
C ALA A 304 -0.53 5.12 -11.33
N VAL A 305 -1.05 4.54 -10.26
CA VAL A 305 -0.47 4.57 -8.92
C VAL A 305 -0.44 3.16 -8.33
N ILE A 306 0.08 3.01 -7.11
CA ILE A 306 0.15 1.72 -6.43
C ILE A 306 -0.76 1.75 -5.20
N ALA A 307 -1.77 0.90 -5.15
CA ALA A 307 -2.49 0.64 -3.91
C ALA A 307 -1.60 -0.20 -2.99
N VAL A 308 -1.35 0.29 -1.78
CA VAL A 308 -0.43 -0.31 -0.79
C VAL A 308 -1.13 -0.73 0.49
N GLY A 309 -2.45 -0.58 0.57
CA GLY A 309 -3.21 -0.93 1.75
C GLY A 309 -4.63 -0.40 1.73
N TYR A 310 -5.39 -0.79 2.73
CA TYR A 310 -6.72 -0.28 3.02
C TYR A 310 -7.04 -0.40 4.50
N ASP A 311 -7.98 0.41 4.96
CA ASP A 311 -8.62 0.27 6.26
C ASP A 311 -10.16 0.18 6.10
N GLY A 312 -10.89 0.39 7.18
CA GLY A 312 -12.36 0.38 7.16
C GLY A 312 -12.99 1.53 6.36
N GLN A 313 -12.23 2.57 5.99
CA GLN A 313 -12.75 3.78 5.36
C GLN A 313 -12.08 4.13 4.04
N SER A 314 -10.84 3.71 3.81
CA SER A 314 -10.02 4.23 2.71
C SER A 314 -9.08 3.19 2.10
N TYR A 315 -8.75 3.39 0.83
CA TYR A 315 -7.57 2.81 0.19
C TYR A 315 -6.40 3.78 0.33
N LYS A 316 -5.22 3.26 0.69
CA LYS A 316 -3.96 4.02 0.73
C LYS A 316 -3.19 3.80 -0.56
N LEU A 317 -2.94 4.88 -1.30
CA LEU A 317 -2.30 4.85 -2.60
C LEU A 317 -0.95 5.57 -2.54
N ARG A 318 0.08 4.93 -3.09
CA ARG A 318 1.41 5.48 -3.28
C ARG A 318 1.51 6.11 -4.66
N ASN A 319 1.88 7.39 -4.70
CA ASN A 319 2.05 8.16 -5.93
C ASN A 319 3.54 8.24 -6.34
N SER A 320 3.81 8.80 -7.52
CA SER A 320 5.12 8.94 -8.15
C SER A 320 5.53 10.41 -8.33
N TRP A 321 5.10 11.32 -7.44
CA TRP A 321 5.44 12.76 -7.49
C TRP A 321 6.43 13.19 -6.39
N GLY A 322 7.11 12.22 -5.79
CA GLY A 322 8.04 12.40 -4.69
C GLY A 322 7.36 12.51 -3.32
N ALA A 323 8.12 12.25 -2.26
CA ALA A 323 7.62 12.24 -0.88
C ALA A 323 7.14 13.60 -0.35
N GLY A 324 7.40 14.69 -1.07
CA GLY A 324 6.97 16.04 -0.69
C GLY A 324 5.54 16.40 -1.13
N TRP A 325 4.82 15.49 -1.79
CA TRP A 325 3.42 15.64 -2.18
C TRP A 325 2.52 14.75 -1.29
N GLY A 326 1.33 15.22 -0.93
CA GLY A 326 0.38 14.45 -0.11
C GLY A 326 0.94 14.01 1.25
N GLU A 327 0.49 12.85 1.72
CA GLU A 327 0.89 12.27 3.01
C GLU A 327 2.24 11.55 2.90
N GLY A 328 3.32 12.28 2.61
CA GLY A 328 4.64 11.69 2.42
C GLY A 328 4.79 10.93 1.10
N GLY A 329 4.07 11.35 0.06
CA GLY A 329 4.00 10.70 -1.25
C GLY A 329 2.75 9.83 -1.46
N TYR A 330 1.82 9.85 -0.50
CA TYR A 330 0.63 9.01 -0.49
C TYR A 330 -0.65 9.84 -0.51
N ILE A 331 -1.74 9.21 -0.92
CA ILE A 331 -3.11 9.73 -0.85
C ILE A 331 -4.05 8.65 -0.35
N ARG A 332 -5.09 9.05 0.39
CA ARG A 332 -6.18 8.17 0.81
C ARG A 332 -7.47 8.53 0.10
N VAL A 333 -8.10 7.54 -0.52
CA VAL A 333 -9.39 7.68 -1.22
C VAL A 333 -10.44 6.80 -0.56
N GLN A 334 -11.68 7.27 -0.53
CA GLN A 334 -12.78 6.55 0.12
C GLN A 334 -12.99 5.15 -0.47
N ARG A 335 -13.17 4.18 0.42
CA ARG A 335 -13.52 2.80 0.12
C ARG A 335 -15.02 2.57 0.35
N GLY A 336 -15.61 1.60 -0.34
CA GLY A 336 -16.99 1.20 -0.11
C GLY A 336 -18.01 1.96 -0.97
N VAL A 337 -17.57 2.64 -2.03
CA VAL A 337 -18.46 3.50 -2.85
C VAL A 337 -19.10 2.76 -4.03
N GLY A 338 -18.68 1.53 -4.30
CA GLY A 338 -19.16 0.72 -5.43
C GLY A 338 -18.72 1.24 -6.80
N GLY A 339 -19.32 0.71 -7.87
CA GLY A 339 -18.98 1.08 -9.24
C GLY A 339 -17.50 0.88 -9.58
N VAL A 340 -16.86 1.90 -10.14
CA VAL A 340 -15.42 1.93 -10.43
C VAL A 340 -14.57 2.43 -9.25
N GLY A 341 -15.18 2.63 -8.08
CA GLY A 341 -14.51 3.11 -6.87
C GLY A 341 -14.25 4.61 -6.87
N MET A 342 -13.82 5.15 -5.73
CA MET A 342 -13.50 6.56 -5.60
C MET A 342 -12.32 6.90 -6.52
N CYS A 343 -12.48 7.95 -7.34
CA CYS A 343 -11.48 8.36 -8.34
C CYS A 343 -11.06 7.23 -9.31
N ASN A 344 -11.98 6.30 -9.62
CA ASN A 344 -11.78 5.13 -10.50
C ASN A 344 -10.80 4.06 -9.99
N VAL A 345 -10.41 4.10 -8.71
CA VAL A 345 -9.34 3.26 -8.13
C VAL A 345 -9.52 1.75 -8.27
N VAL A 346 -10.74 1.26 -8.56
CA VAL A 346 -10.99 -0.18 -8.78
C VAL A 346 -11.42 -0.52 -10.21
N GLY A 347 -11.34 0.45 -11.13
CA GLY A 347 -11.69 0.27 -12.55
C GLY A 347 -10.71 -0.64 -13.29
N ALA A 348 -9.41 -0.39 -13.13
CA ALA A 348 -8.36 -1.27 -13.63
C ALA A 348 -7.29 -1.51 -12.57
N VAL A 349 -7.22 -2.74 -12.09
CA VAL A 349 -6.22 -3.19 -11.13
C VAL A 349 -5.33 -4.22 -11.82
N SER A 350 -4.01 -4.04 -11.72
CA SER A 350 -3.03 -4.97 -12.28
C SER A 350 -1.86 -5.22 -11.34
N PHE A 351 -1.37 -6.46 -11.31
CA PHE A 351 -0.27 -6.84 -10.44
C PHE A 351 0.41 -8.12 -10.94
N PRO A 352 1.71 -8.32 -10.68
CA PRO A 352 2.39 -9.55 -11.06
C PRO A 352 1.83 -10.74 -10.28
N GLN A 353 1.79 -11.92 -10.90
CA GLN A 353 1.64 -13.16 -10.14
C GLN A 353 2.84 -13.33 -9.22
N VAL A 354 2.63 -13.22 -7.91
CA VAL A 354 3.65 -13.57 -6.93
C VAL A 354 3.43 -15.03 -6.55
N THR A 355 4.33 -15.90 -7.01
CA THR A 355 4.46 -17.25 -6.44
C THR A 355 5.34 -17.09 -5.20
N ALA A 356 4.81 -16.42 -4.17
CA ALA A 356 5.42 -16.52 -2.85
C ALA A 356 5.42 -18.01 -2.52
N LYS A 357 6.59 -18.56 -2.24
CA LYS A 357 6.65 -19.88 -1.60
C LYS A 357 5.90 -19.68 -0.29
N SER A 358 4.73 -20.31 -0.14
CA SER A 358 3.95 -20.11 1.06
C SER A 358 4.86 -20.47 2.23
N PRO A 359 4.82 -19.76 3.38
CA PRO A 359 5.52 -20.24 4.55
C PRO A 359 5.01 -21.62 5.00
N CYS A 360 3.88 -22.08 4.45
CA CYS A 360 3.39 -23.46 4.57
C CYS A 360 4.04 -24.46 3.59
N ASP A 361 4.69 -24.00 2.51
CA ASP A 361 5.39 -24.82 1.53
C ASP A 361 6.80 -25.22 2.02
N ILE A 362 6.86 -25.83 3.20
CA ILE A 362 8.09 -26.30 3.82
C ILE A 362 8.39 -27.69 3.28
N ALA A 363 9.61 -27.89 2.78
CA ALA A 363 10.03 -29.20 2.30
C ALA A 363 10.33 -30.15 3.46
N ASP A 364 10.06 -31.44 3.24
CA ASP A 364 10.23 -32.46 4.27
C ASP A 364 11.64 -32.48 4.85
N GLY A 365 11.72 -32.45 6.17
CA GLY A 365 12.95 -32.50 6.93
C GLY A 365 13.64 -31.15 7.11
N HIS A 366 13.09 -30.05 6.58
CA HIS A 366 13.55 -28.70 6.91
C HIS A 366 13.38 -28.40 8.40
N THR A 367 14.24 -27.53 8.92
CA THR A 367 14.19 -27.09 10.32
C THR A 367 13.68 -25.65 10.37
N VAL A 368 12.67 -25.39 11.20
CA VAL A 368 12.05 -24.07 11.31
C VAL A 368 12.02 -23.58 12.75
N THR A 369 11.80 -22.28 12.91
CA THR A 369 11.41 -21.66 14.18
C THR A 369 10.06 -20.94 14.01
N LEU A 370 9.28 -20.87 15.08
CA LEU A 370 7.97 -20.22 15.12
C LEU A 370 8.03 -19.08 16.15
N GLN A 371 8.14 -17.83 15.68
CA GLN A 371 8.13 -16.66 16.57
C GLN A 371 6.68 -16.21 16.82
N ALA A 372 6.35 -15.91 18.06
CA ALA A 372 5.02 -15.41 18.44
C ALA A 372 4.84 -13.91 18.13
N ASP A 373 3.75 -13.32 18.63
CA ASP A 373 3.51 -11.87 18.68
C ASP A 373 4.48 -11.10 19.61
N THR A 374 5.35 -11.82 20.31
CA THR A 374 6.42 -11.29 21.15
C THR A 374 7.79 -11.63 20.54
N ILE A 375 8.87 -11.26 21.21
CA ILE A 375 10.22 -11.64 20.76
C ILE A 375 10.52 -13.14 20.95
N ASN A 376 9.70 -13.87 21.71
CA ASN A 376 9.95 -15.26 22.06
C ASN A 376 9.44 -16.24 20.99
N TYR A 377 10.07 -17.40 20.96
CA TYR A 377 9.78 -18.50 20.04
C TYR A 377 9.02 -19.64 20.74
N LEU A 378 8.24 -20.38 19.97
CA LEU A 378 7.66 -21.65 20.41
C LEU A 378 8.79 -22.63 20.69
N THR A 379 8.88 -23.06 21.95
CA THR A 379 9.89 -23.99 22.44
C THR A 379 9.21 -25.18 23.11
N HIS A 380 9.82 -26.35 23.04
CA HIS A 380 9.47 -27.44 23.95
C HIS A 380 10.22 -27.27 25.28
N CYS A 381 9.66 -27.76 26.39
CA CYS A 381 10.21 -27.57 27.73
C CYS A 381 9.84 -28.73 28.66
N TRP A 382 10.87 -29.31 29.26
CA TRP A 382 10.73 -30.41 30.21
C TRP A 382 10.38 -29.92 31.63
N ASP A 383 9.35 -30.51 32.23
CA ASP A 383 8.78 -30.23 33.55
C ASP A 383 8.45 -28.73 33.75
N CYS A 384 7.98 -28.07 32.69
CA CYS A 384 7.65 -26.64 32.72
C CYS A 384 6.29 -26.37 33.38
N ILE A 385 5.35 -27.33 33.39
CA ILE A 385 4.03 -27.19 34.02
C ILE A 385 3.86 -28.30 35.08
N PRO A 386 4.24 -28.05 36.35
CA PRO A 386 4.18 -29.08 37.39
C PRO A 386 2.79 -29.74 37.52
N GLY A 387 2.76 -31.08 37.53
CA GLY A 387 1.50 -31.85 37.65
C GLY A 387 0.77 -32.08 36.32
N GLU A 388 1.40 -31.77 35.20
CA GLU A 388 0.97 -32.12 33.84
C GLU A 388 1.00 -33.62 33.56
N LEU A 389 0.18 -34.07 32.61
CA LEU A 389 0.11 -35.48 32.17
C LEU A 389 1.37 -35.93 31.42
N PHE A 390 2.03 -35.01 30.69
CA PHE A 390 3.24 -35.28 29.92
C PHE A 390 4.31 -34.26 30.29
N PRO A 391 5.55 -34.66 30.57
CA PRO A 391 6.57 -33.74 31.08
C PRO A 391 7.08 -32.73 30.04
N ASP A 392 6.86 -32.93 28.74
CA ASP A 392 7.37 -32.03 27.70
C ASP A 392 6.25 -31.15 27.12
N SER A 393 6.15 -29.90 27.60
CA SER A 393 5.13 -28.93 27.21
C SER A 393 5.65 -27.89 26.22
N ALA A 394 4.76 -27.38 25.36
CA ALA A 394 5.09 -26.29 24.45
C ALA A 394 4.89 -24.92 25.14
N THR A 395 5.93 -24.11 25.16
CA THR A 395 5.99 -22.84 25.90
C THR A 395 6.68 -21.74 25.08
N LEU A 396 6.70 -20.49 25.59
CA LEU A 396 7.20 -19.33 24.85
C LEU A 396 8.09 -18.41 25.70
N HIS A 397 9.23 -18.92 26.14
CA HIS A 397 10.12 -18.19 27.05
C HIS A 397 11.56 -18.03 26.53
N VAL A 398 11.87 -18.56 25.34
CA VAL A 398 13.19 -18.50 24.72
C VAL A 398 13.17 -17.47 23.59
N SER A 399 14.09 -16.48 23.65
CA SER A 399 14.23 -15.42 22.63
C SER A 399 15.41 -15.62 21.69
N ASP A 400 16.31 -16.57 21.96
CA ASP A 400 17.43 -16.91 21.07
C ASP A 400 16.98 -17.90 20.00
N SER A 401 16.92 -17.44 18.74
CA SER A 401 16.56 -18.26 17.59
C SER A 401 17.55 -19.38 17.28
N ASN A 402 18.76 -19.34 17.84
CA ASN A 402 19.77 -20.39 17.66
C ASN A 402 19.63 -21.53 18.65
N SER A 403 18.83 -21.35 19.70
CA SER A 403 18.57 -22.38 20.70
C SER A 403 18.04 -23.65 20.05
N ARG A 404 18.50 -24.81 20.50
CA ARG A 404 18.02 -26.10 19.98
C ARG A 404 16.55 -26.36 20.32
N PHE A 405 16.05 -25.81 21.43
CA PHE A 405 14.69 -26.04 21.91
C PHE A 405 13.61 -25.33 21.10
N VAL A 406 13.99 -24.33 20.29
CA VAL A 406 13.06 -23.59 19.40
C VAL A 406 13.03 -24.14 17.98
N LYS A 407 13.88 -25.13 17.68
CA LYS A 407 14.04 -25.72 16.36
C LYS A 407 13.11 -26.92 16.20
N TRP A 408 12.28 -26.86 15.16
CA TRP A 408 11.32 -27.90 14.84
C TRP A 408 11.64 -28.48 13.47
N LYS A 409 11.84 -29.78 13.38
CA LYS A 409 11.93 -30.45 12.09
C LYS A 409 10.53 -30.67 11.55
N VAL A 410 10.26 -30.22 10.33
CA VAL A 410 8.92 -30.21 9.74
C VAL A 410 8.79 -31.29 8.69
N PHE A 411 7.63 -31.96 8.69
CA PHE A 411 7.27 -32.91 7.63
C PHE A 411 5.84 -32.64 7.17
N ASN A 412 5.61 -32.79 5.87
CA ASN A 412 4.30 -32.76 5.25
C ASN A 412 3.65 -34.14 5.40
N THR A 413 2.38 -34.16 5.81
CA THR A 413 1.63 -35.41 5.98
C THR A 413 1.18 -36.04 4.65
N GLY A 414 1.40 -35.36 3.52
CA GLY A 414 0.84 -35.71 2.22
C GLY A 414 -0.63 -35.29 2.03
N THR A 415 -1.24 -34.70 3.06
CA THR A 415 -2.65 -34.23 3.05
C THR A 415 -2.78 -32.71 3.19
N GLY A 416 -1.67 -31.98 3.01
CA GLY A 416 -1.63 -30.53 3.19
C GLY A 416 -1.55 -30.09 4.65
N LYS A 417 -1.20 -31.00 5.57
CA LYS A 417 -0.91 -30.69 6.98
C LYS A 417 0.57 -30.83 7.27
N LEU A 418 1.02 -30.16 8.32
CA LEU A 418 2.39 -30.19 8.82
C LEU A 418 2.44 -30.87 10.18
N VAL A 419 3.56 -31.54 10.44
CA VAL A 419 3.93 -32.05 11.77
C VAL A 419 5.27 -31.44 12.18
N PHE A 420 5.40 -31.11 13.46
CA PHE A 420 6.58 -30.45 14.02
C PHE A 420 7.25 -31.38 15.02
N GLN A 421 8.43 -31.90 14.66
CA GLN A 421 9.21 -32.81 15.50
C GLN A 421 10.24 -32.01 16.31
N ALA A 422 10.25 -32.19 17.62
CA ALA A 422 11.30 -31.66 18.49
C ALA A 422 12.57 -32.51 18.40
N GLU A 423 13.67 -32.04 18.98
CA GLU A 423 14.93 -32.81 19.06
C GLU A 423 14.80 -34.13 19.86
N THR A 424 13.76 -34.25 20.70
CA THR A 424 13.44 -35.47 21.43
C THR A 424 12.92 -36.60 20.53
N GLY A 425 12.57 -36.28 19.27
CA GLY A 425 11.93 -37.19 18.33
C GLY A 425 10.41 -37.23 18.42
N ASN A 426 9.83 -36.64 19.48
CA ASN A 426 8.39 -36.51 19.65
C ASN A 426 7.85 -35.30 18.87
N TYR A 427 6.56 -35.35 18.56
CA TYR A 427 5.84 -34.36 17.78
C TYR A 427 4.98 -33.46 18.66
N LEU A 428 4.93 -32.18 18.27
CA LEU A 428 4.01 -31.18 18.82
C LEU A 428 2.56 -31.58 18.52
N ALA A 429 1.77 -31.65 19.57
CA ALA A 429 0.42 -32.16 19.52
C ALA A 429 -0.53 -31.40 20.45
N ARG A 430 -1.78 -31.23 20.01
CA ARG A 430 -2.87 -30.80 20.88
C ARG A 430 -3.10 -31.86 21.96
N CYS A 431 -3.30 -31.38 23.19
CA CYS A 431 -3.50 -32.20 24.37
C CYS A 431 -4.69 -31.66 25.15
N SER A 432 -5.74 -32.45 25.32
CA SER A 432 -6.97 -32.02 26.00
C SER A 432 -6.98 -32.50 27.44
N GLY A 433 -7.15 -31.59 28.39
CA GLY A 433 -7.18 -31.89 29.83
C GLY A 433 -5.84 -32.38 30.38
N CYS A 434 -4.73 -32.07 29.72
CA CYS A 434 -3.40 -32.56 30.12
C CYS A 434 -2.82 -31.78 31.31
N THR A 435 -3.42 -30.64 31.62
CA THR A 435 -3.10 -29.79 32.77
C THR A 435 -4.37 -29.57 33.59
N PRO A 436 -4.58 -30.33 34.67
CA PRO A 436 -5.86 -30.36 35.41
C PRO A 436 -6.35 -29.01 35.94
N ASN A 437 -5.43 -28.07 36.18
CA ASN A 437 -5.73 -26.76 36.76
C ASN A 437 -5.65 -25.61 35.73
N SER A 438 -5.51 -25.91 34.44
CA SER A 438 -5.41 -24.87 33.40
C SER A 438 -6.73 -24.12 33.23
N LYS A 439 -6.63 -22.83 32.88
CA LYS A 439 -7.77 -22.01 32.47
C LYS A 439 -8.30 -22.39 31.09
N VAL A 440 -7.49 -23.09 30.30
CA VAL A 440 -7.82 -23.51 28.94
C VAL A 440 -7.76 -25.02 28.90
N THR A 441 -8.76 -25.69 28.34
CA THR A 441 -8.82 -27.17 28.32
C THR A 441 -7.87 -27.80 27.31
N ASP A 442 -7.64 -27.16 26.17
CA ASP A 442 -6.78 -27.68 25.11
C ASP A 442 -5.42 -26.96 25.13
N GLN A 443 -4.36 -27.70 25.42
CA GLN A 443 -2.96 -27.24 25.44
C GLN A 443 -2.18 -27.82 24.26
N ALA A 444 -0.91 -27.43 24.12
CA ALA A 444 0.04 -28.05 23.20
C ALA A 444 1.23 -28.67 23.96
N PHE A 445 1.53 -29.93 23.63
CA PHE A 445 2.56 -30.76 24.28
C PHE A 445 3.39 -31.52 23.24
N VAL A 446 4.60 -31.95 23.61
CA VAL A 446 5.54 -32.67 22.73
C VAL A 446 5.68 -34.12 23.20
N HIS A 447 4.70 -34.95 22.85
CA HIS A 447 4.52 -36.26 23.48
C HIS A 447 4.15 -37.38 22.52
N VAL A 448 3.83 -37.06 21.26
CA VAL A 448 3.44 -38.07 20.27
C VAL A 448 4.71 -38.61 19.61
N PRO A 449 5.06 -39.90 19.74
CA PRO A 449 6.28 -40.45 19.13
C PRO A 449 6.12 -40.76 17.63
N ASP A 450 4.89 -41.00 17.19
CA ASP A 450 4.53 -41.27 15.81
C ASP A 450 3.20 -40.59 15.48
N TRP A 451 3.22 -39.68 14.50
CA TRP A 451 2.06 -38.89 14.10
C TRP A 451 1.11 -39.65 13.15
N HIS A 452 1.53 -40.78 12.60
CA HIS A 452 0.68 -41.57 11.69
C HIS A 452 -0.56 -42.05 12.45
N GLY A 453 -1.74 -41.67 11.96
CA GLY A 453 -3.01 -41.97 12.61
C GLY A 453 -3.33 -41.12 13.86
N GLN A 454 -2.57 -40.06 14.13
CA GLN A 454 -2.78 -39.14 15.27
C GLN A 454 -3.16 -37.73 14.76
N PRO A 455 -4.45 -37.44 14.49
CA PRO A 455 -4.88 -36.14 13.95
C PRO A 455 -4.47 -34.95 14.80
N TRP A 456 -4.40 -35.10 16.12
CA TRP A 456 -4.02 -34.04 17.05
C TRP A 456 -2.54 -33.66 17.00
N ALA A 457 -1.68 -34.43 16.33
CA ALA A 457 -0.29 -34.07 16.04
C ALA A 457 -0.13 -33.36 14.68
N GLN A 458 -1.21 -33.27 13.88
CA GLN A 458 -1.19 -32.74 12.52
C GLN A 458 -1.87 -31.38 12.46
N TRP A 459 -1.13 -30.39 11.98
CA TRP A 459 -1.56 -28.99 11.96
C TRP A 459 -1.86 -28.56 10.53
N THR A 460 -3.07 -28.07 10.27
CA THR A 460 -3.35 -27.39 9.01
C THR A 460 -2.63 -26.04 9.03
N CYS A 461 -1.67 -25.86 8.13
CA CYS A 461 -0.98 -24.59 7.99
C CYS A 461 -1.82 -23.63 7.15
N VAL A 462 -2.09 -22.45 7.69
CA VAL A 462 -2.80 -21.38 7.00
C VAL A 462 -1.82 -20.25 6.75
N ASP A 463 -1.56 -19.95 5.49
CA ASP A 463 -0.83 -18.75 5.11
C ASP A 463 -1.72 -17.53 5.32
N ILE A 464 -1.30 -16.64 6.24
CA ILE A 464 -2.08 -15.45 6.61
C ILE A 464 -1.43 -14.17 6.05
N GLY A 465 -0.45 -14.30 5.16
CA GLY A 465 0.25 -13.17 4.54
C GLY A 465 1.34 -12.56 5.43
N GLY A 466 2.14 -11.66 4.84
CA GLY A 466 3.21 -10.95 5.56
C GLY A 466 4.32 -11.84 6.14
N GLY A 467 4.50 -13.05 5.60
CA GLY A 467 5.46 -14.05 6.11
C GLY A 467 5.04 -14.71 7.42
N LYS A 468 3.75 -14.66 7.78
CA LYS A 468 3.18 -15.31 8.96
C LYS A 468 2.27 -16.47 8.58
N ILE A 469 2.07 -17.37 9.53
CA ILE A 469 1.12 -18.48 9.44
C ILE A 469 0.21 -18.53 10.67
N ALA A 470 -0.90 -19.23 10.53
CA ALA A 470 -1.67 -19.79 11.64
C ALA A 470 -1.67 -21.32 11.55
N LEU A 471 -1.66 -22.00 12.69
CA LEU A 471 -1.66 -23.47 12.77
C LEU A 471 -2.98 -23.94 13.38
N GLN A 472 -3.83 -24.57 12.57
CA GLN A 472 -5.12 -25.10 13.02
C GLN A 472 -4.98 -26.56 13.43
N ALA A 473 -5.48 -26.91 14.62
CA ALA A 473 -5.54 -28.29 15.09
C ALA A 473 -6.73 -29.05 14.49
N ASP A 474 -6.80 -30.34 14.78
CA ASP A 474 -7.93 -31.23 14.45
C ASP A 474 -9.27 -30.78 15.06
N SER A 475 -9.24 -30.03 16.17
CA SER A 475 -10.44 -29.44 16.78
C SER A 475 -11.02 -28.25 16.01
N GLY A 476 -10.30 -27.73 15.01
CA GLY A 476 -10.65 -26.50 14.29
C GLY A 476 -10.17 -25.21 14.97
N ASN A 477 -9.67 -25.29 16.20
CA ASN A 477 -9.06 -24.17 16.91
C ASN A 477 -7.58 -24.00 16.52
N PHE A 478 -7.03 -22.81 16.78
CA PHE A 478 -5.68 -22.43 16.41
C PHE A 478 -4.70 -22.51 17.59
N LEU A 479 -3.47 -22.93 17.30
CA LEU A 479 -2.34 -22.83 18.20
C LEU A 479 -2.08 -21.36 18.53
N SER A 480 -2.01 -21.05 19.82
CA SER A 480 -1.94 -19.69 20.32
C SER A 480 -1.09 -19.58 21.57
N ARG A 481 -0.43 -18.44 21.76
CA ARG A 481 0.20 -18.06 23.03
C ARG A 481 -0.87 -17.67 24.04
N CYS A 482 -0.72 -18.15 25.26
CA CYS A 482 -1.60 -17.85 26.38
C CYS A 482 -0.77 -17.51 27.62
N SER A 483 -0.94 -16.31 28.15
CA SER A 483 -0.19 -15.84 29.31
C SER A 483 -0.96 -16.14 30.60
N LEU A 484 -0.29 -16.76 31.58
CA LEU A 484 -0.85 -17.14 32.89
C LEU A 484 -2.09 -18.04 32.77
N CYS A 485 -2.15 -18.86 31.72
CA CYS A 485 -3.23 -19.82 31.50
C CYS A 485 -2.98 -21.13 32.24
N GLU A 486 -1.71 -21.50 32.42
CA GLU A 486 -1.30 -22.68 33.15
C GLU A 486 -1.00 -22.34 34.62
N VAL A 487 -1.88 -22.77 35.52
CA VAL A 487 -1.77 -22.47 36.96
C VAL A 487 -0.60 -23.25 37.56
N GLY A 488 0.39 -22.52 38.08
CA GLY A 488 1.58 -23.11 38.70
C GLY A 488 2.72 -23.43 37.72
N ALA A 489 2.58 -23.09 36.43
CA ALA A 489 3.66 -23.24 35.46
C ALA A 489 4.89 -22.40 35.84
N LYS A 490 6.09 -22.95 35.60
CA LYS A 490 7.37 -22.26 35.81
C LYS A 490 7.57 -21.10 34.83
N VAL A 491 6.87 -21.13 33.70
CA VAL A 491 6.91 -20.12 32.64
C VAL A 491 5.52 -19.55 32.44
N THR A 492 5.44 -18.24 32.23
CA THR A 492 4.16 -17.52 32.16
C THR A 492 3.43 -17.73 30.84
N ASP A 493 4.16 -17.76 29.73
CA ASP A 493 3.61 -17.91 28.39
C ASP A 493 3.71 -19.36 27.92
N THR A 494 2.55 -19.98 27.72
CA THR A 494 2.40 -21.36 27.26
C THR A 494 1.64 -21.42 25.94
N ALA A 495 1.80 -22.51 25.20
CA ALA A 495 1.08 -22.74 23.96
C ALA A 495 -0.23 -23.51 24.23
N THR A 496 -1.35 -22.96 23.77
CA THR A 496 -2.68 -23.54 23.94
C THR A 496 -3.47 -23.51 22.63
N VAL A 497 -4.59 -24.24 22.57
CA VAL A 497 -5.37 -24.45 21.34
C VAL A 497 -6.85 -24.12 21.55
N HIS A 498 -7.15 -22.85 21.78
CA HIS A 498 -8.50 -22.38 22.13
C HIS A 498 -9.03 -21.27 21.23
N MET A 499 -8.18 -20.67 20.41
CA MET A 499 -8.59 -19.58 19.54
C MET A 499 -9.38 -20.09 18.35
N THR A 500 -10.59 -19.59 18.17
CA THR A 500 -11.47 -19.96 17.05
C THR A 500 -11.14 -19.21 15.76
N THR A 501 -10.34 -18.15 15.84
CA THR A 501 -9.88 -17.34 14.70
C THR A 501 -8.49 -16.74 14.96
N TRP A 502 -7.74 -16.48 13.89
CA TRP A 502 -6.44 -15.80 13.90
C TRP A 502 -6.51 -14.33 13.47
N GLU A 503 -7.60 -13.88 12.83
CA GLU A 503 -7.68 -12.59 12.12
C GLU A 503 -7.43 -11.38 13.01
N ASN A 504 -7.98 -11.39 14.23
CA ASN A 504 -7.82 -10.32 15.22
C ASN A 504 -7.12 -10.84 16.49
N ALA A 505 -6.35 -11.92 16.35
CA ALA A 505 -5.66 -12.59 17.45
C ALA A 505 -4.16 -12.70 17.14
N PRO A 506 -3.37 -11.62 17.35
CA PRO A 506 -1.93 -11.64 17.08
C PRO A 506 -1.20 -12.81 17.75
N TYR A 507 -1.65 -13.20 18.94
CA TYR A 507 -1.13 -14.32 19.72
C TYR A 507 -1.46 -15.71 19.14
N ALA A 508 -2.25 -15.80 18.06
CA ALA A 508 -2.47 -17.02 17.26
C ALA A 508 -1.75 -16.97 15.89
N GLN A 509 -0.94 -15.93 15.65
CA GLN A 509 -0.16 -15.74 14.42
C GLN A 509 1.32 -15.98 14.70
N TRP A 510 1.98 -16.70 13.80
CA TRP A 510 3.37 -17.13 13.97
C TRP A 510 4.21 -16.67 12.79
N LYS A 511 5.34 -16.02 13.05
CA LYS A 511 6.34 -15.81 12.01
C LYS A 511 7.16 -17.09 11.88
N LEU A 512 7.00 -17.79 10.75
CA LEU A 512 7.74 -19.01 10.46
C LEU A 512 9.03 -18.68 9.72
N LEU A 513 10.16 -19.13 10.27
CA LEU A 513 11.48 -18.92 9.69
C LEU A 513 12.12 -20.27 9.42
N ASP A 514 12.45 -20.54 8.16
CA ASP A 514 13.30 -21.68 7.77
C ASP A 514 14.74 -21.38 8.21
N VAL A 515 15.27 -22.23 9.08
CA VAL A 515 16.62 -22.15 9.67
C VAL A 515 17.44 -23.40 9.33
N THR A 516 17.08 -24.08 8.25
CA THR A 516 17.85 -25.21 7.73
C THR A 516 19.29 -24.73 7.44
N PRO A 517 20.33 -25.39 8.01
CA PRO A 517 21.73 -24.97 7.88
C PRO A 517 22.27 -24.90 6.46
#